data_AF-A0A0G4N1K7-F1
#
_entry.id   AF-A0A0G4N1K7-F1
#
_cell.length_a   1.000
_cell.length_b   1.000
_cell.length_c   1.000
_cell.angle_alpha   90.00
_cell.angle_beta   90.00
_cell.angle_gamma   90.00
#
_symmetry.space_group_name_H-M   'P 1'
#
loop_
_entity.id
_entity.type
_entity.pdbx_description
1 polymer ?
#
loop_
_entity_poly.entity_id
_entity_poly.type
_entity_poly.pdbx_seq_one_letter_code
_entity_poly.pdbx_strand_id
1 'polypeptide(L)'
;MFAPRIQRRMFSATARDFGGDEVVKAKDGAGSATLSMAMAGARMAESLLRASQGEKGIVEPTFVDSPLYKDQGIDFFSSKVELGPNGVEKIHPVGSVDAVEERLLEACFGDLKKNIAKGVAFVASNPPK
;
A
#
# COMPACT_ATOMS: atom_id res chain seq x y z
N MET A 1 -21.70 -33.73 -1.18
CA MET A 1 -22.46 -32.50 -1.51
C MET A 1 -22.86 -31.83 -0.18
N PHE A 2 -22.01 -30.93 0.33
CA PHE A 2 -22.26 -30.11 1.53
C PHE A 2 -21.88 -28.65 1.21
N ALA A 3 -22.60 -27.71 1.79
CA ALA A 3 -22.92 -26.39 1.24
C ALA A 3 -21.77 -25.37 1.14
N PRO A 4 -21.76 -24.49 0.11
CA PRO A 4 -20.76 -23.44 -0.11
C PRO A 4 -20.95 -22.17 0.74
N ARG A 5 -21.76 -22.21 1.82
CA ARG A 5 -22.11 -21.02 2.62
C ARG A 5 -21.13 -20.69 3.76
N ILE A 6 -20.19 -21.58 4.09
CA ILE A 6 -19.26 -21.38 5.21
C ILE A 6 -17.94 -20.71 4.76
N GLN A 7 -17.51 -20.90 3.51
CA GLN A 7 -16.23 -20.33 3.02
C GLN A 7 -16.26 -18.80 2.82
N ARG A 8 -17.44 -18.18 2.69
CA ARG A 8 -17.59 -16.74 2.38
C ARG A 8 -17.50 -15.81 3.60
N ARG A 9 -17.47 -16.33 4.84
CA ARG A 9 -17.49 -15.49 6.05
C ARG A 9 -16.13 -15.15 6.66
N MET A 10 -15.03 -15.72 6.16
CA MET A 10 -13.65 -15.37 6.63
C MET A 10 -12.90 -14.38 5.74
N PHE A 11 -13.40 -14.05 4.55
CA PHE A 11 -12.85 -13.00 3.68
C PHE A 11 -13.68 -11.71 3.79
N SER A 12 -14.00 -11.27 5.01
CA SER A 12 -14.51 -9.91 5.22
C SER A 12 -13.34 -8.94 5.11
N ALA A 13 -13.53 -7.80 4.43
CA ALA A 13 -12.50 -6.79 4.16
C ALA A 13 -11.66 -6.43 5.40
N THR A 14 -12.26 -6.48 6.58
CA THR A 14 -11.61 -6.27 7.88
C THR A 14 -10.45 -7.24 8.17
N ALA A 15 -10.52 -8.53 7.82
CA ALA A 15 -9.40 -9.45 8.06
C ALA A 15 -8.17 -9.15 7.17
N ARG A 16 -8.39 -8.52 6.01
CA ARG A 16 -7.32 -8.16 5.06
C ARG A 16 -6.50 -6.97 5.55
N ASP A 17 -7.15 -5.98 6.15
CA ASP A 17 -6.51 -4.70 6.55
C ASP A 17 -5.76 -4.81 7.89
N PHE A 18 -6.14 -5.76 8.75
CA PHE A 18 -5.53 -5.98 10.08
C PHE A 18 -4.50 -7.11 10.14
N GLY A 19 -4.00 -7.61 9.00
CA GLY A 19 -3.04 -8.71 8.99
C GLY A 19 -1.77 -8.45 9.82
N GLY A 20 -1.34 -7.20 9.94
CA GLY A 20 -0.24 -6.80 10.83
C GLY A 20 -0.60 -6.92 12.32
N ASP A 21 -1.79 -6.47 12.71
CA ASP A 21 -2.29 -6.53 14.10
C ASP A 21 -2.58 -7.96 14.53
N GLU A 22 -3.03 -8.82 13.61
CA GLU A 22 -3.18 -10.25 13.85
C GLU A 22 -1.84 -10.91 14.18
N VAL A 23 -0.75 -10.52 13.49
CA VAL A 23 0.60 -11.02 13.80
C VAL A 23 1.12 -10.50 15.14
N VAL A 24 0.82 -9.25 15.51
CA VAL A 24 1.19 -8.70 16.83
C VAL A 24 0.45 -9.45 17.94
N LYS A 25 -0.84 -9.71 17.76
CA LYS A 25 -1.66 -10.51 18.69
C LYS A 25 -1.16 -11.95 18.78
N ALA A 26 -0.83 -12.58 17.65
CA ALA A 26 -0.29 -13.94 17.62
C ALA A 26 1.11 -14.06 18.24
N LYS A 27 1.84 -12.94 18.36
CA LYS A 27 3.15 -12.86 19.02
C LYS A 27 3.06 -12.34 20.46
N ASP A 28 1.87 -12.29 21.06
CA ASP A 28 1.64 -11.76 22.42
C ASP A 28 2.26 -10.36 22.65
N GLY A 29 2.27 -9.52 21.61
CA GLY A 29 2.86 -8.17 21.68
C GLY A 29 4.39 -8.12 21.57
N ALA A 30 5.08 -9.25 21.37
CA ALA A 30 6.55 -9.31 21.26
C ALA A 30 7.10 -8.84 19.89
N GLY A 31 6.28 -8.20 19.06
CA GLY A 31 6.68 -7.58 17.79
C GLY A 31 5.71 -7.86 16.64
N SER A 32 5.82 -7.08 15.57
CA SER A 32 4.99 -7.20 14.37
C SER A 32 5.56 -8.22 13.36
N ALA A 33 4.97 -8.27 12.17
CA ALA A 33 5.39 -9.11 11.04
C ALA A 33 6.85 -8.84 10.61
N THR A 34 7.78 -9.72 11.01
CA THR A 34 9.21 -9.59 10.71
C THR A 34 9.62 -10.35 9.45
N LEU A 35 9.45 -11.67 9.42
CA LEU A 35 9.87 -12.51 8.29
C LEU A 35 9.07 -12.25 7.01
N SER A 36 7.75 -12.06 7.14
CA SER A 36 6.89 -11.74 6.00
C SER A 36 7.20 -10.36 5.41
N MET A 37 7.51 -9.37 6.25
CA MET A 37 7.93 -8.05 5.77
C MET A 37 9.32 -8.08 5.13
N ALA A 38 10.26 -8.87 5.68
CA ALA A 38 11.57 -9.06 5.07
C ALA A 38 11.46 -9.69 3.66
N MET A 39 10.56 -10.66 3.49
CA MET A 39 10.30 -11.28 2.19
C MET A 39 9.61 -10.30 1.22
N ALA A 40 8.65 -9.50 1.69
CA ALA A 40 8.02 -8.45 0.88
C ALA A 40 9.03 -7.38 0.43
N GLY A 41 9.90 -6.94 1.35
CA GLY A 41 10.98 -6.01 1.05
C GLY A 41 11.99 -6.58 0.05
N ALA A 42 12.38 -7.85 0.21
CA ALA A 42 13.28 -8.53 -0.72
C ALA A 42 12.68 -8.63 -2.13
N ARG A 43 11.39 -8.96 -2.25
CA ARG A 43 10.69 -9.00 -3.55
C ARG A 43 10.64 -7.62 -4.21
N MET A 44 10.29 -6.59 -3.46
CA MET A 44 10.25 -5.22 -3.99
C MET A 44 11.64 -4.75 -4.43
N ALA A 45 12.67 -5.03 -3.64
CA ALA A 45 14.05 -4.71 -3.99
C ALA A 45 14.52 -5.47 -5.25
N GLU A 46 14.15 -6.74 -5.40
CA GLU A 46 14.43 -7.53 -6.59
C GLU A 46 13.75 -6.94 -7.84
N SER A 47 12.47 -6.57 -7.74
CA SER A 47 11.74 -5.88 -8.81
C SER A 47 12.41 -4.56 -9.20
N LEU A 48 12.89 -3.77 -8.24
CA LEU A 48 13.65 -2.54 -8.49
C LEU A 48 15.00 -2.80 -9.17
N LEU A 49 15.73 -3.83 -8.75
CA LEU A 49 17.02 -4.19 -9.35
C LEU A 49 16.84 -4.65 -10.81
N ARG A 50 15.81 -5.45 -11.08
CA ARG A 50 15.48 -5.90 -12.43
C ARG A 50 15.08 -4.72 -13.32
N ALA A 51 14.25 -3.81 -12.81
CA ALA A 51 13.89 -2.58 -13.50
C ALA A 51 15.11 -1.70 -13.78
N SER A 52 16.03 -1.59 -12.81
CA SER A 52 17.30 -0.88 -12.96
C SER A 52 18.21 -1.49 -14.03
N GLN A 53 18.13 -2.80 -14.27
CA GLN A 53 18.88 -3.51 -15.30
C GLN A 53 18.24 -3.39 -16.70
N GLY A 54 17.13 -2.66 -16.83
CA GLY A 54 16.45 -2.42 -18.10
C GLY A 54 15.38 -3.46 -18.45
N GLU A 55 15.00 -4.32 -17.51
CA GLU A 55 13.82 -5.17 -17.70
C GLU A 55 12.55 -4.31 -17.69
N LYS A 56 11.68 -4.55 -18.67
CA LYS A 56 10.45 -3.77 -18.90
C LYS A 56 9.21 -4.53 -18.44
N GLY A 57 8.15 -3.80 -18.12
CA GLY A 57 6.88 -4.39 -17.71
C GLY A 57 6.85 -4.86 -16.26
N ILE A 58 7.76 -4.37 -15.42
CA ILE A 58 7.74 -4.63 -13.99
C ILE A 58 6.72 -3.68 -13.37
N VAL A 59 5.58 -4.24 -12.94
CA VAL A 59 4.48 -3.47 -12.35
C VAL A 59 4.30 -3.91 -10.90
N GLU A 60 4.51 -2.98 -9.97
CA GLU A 60 4.35 -3.20 -8.53
C GLU A 60 3.41 -2.14 -7.92
N PRO A 61 2.56 -2.50 -6.94
CA PRO A 61 1.85 -1.51 -6.15
C PRO A 61 2.81 -0.81 -5.20
N THR A 62 2.95 0.51 -5.31
CA THR A 62 3.90 1.29 -4.47
C THR A 62 3.28 2.60 -4.03
N PHE A 63 3.53 2.99 -2.78
CA PHE A 63 3.14 4.28 -2.22
C PHE A 63 4.14 5.36 -2.66
N VAL A 64 3.70 6.22 -3.58
CA VAL A 64 4.54 7.24 -4.23
C VAL A 64 3.81 8.58 -4.28
N ASP A 65 4.54 9.66 -4.56
CA ASP A 65 3.90 10.93 -4.97
C ASP A 65 3.07 10.64 -6.23
N SER A 66 1.75 10.78 -6.11
CA SER A 66 0.81 10.32 -7.12
C SER A 66 -0.13 11.45 -7.51
N PRO A 67 -0.29 11.74 -8.81
CA PRO A 67 -1.24 12.76 -9.26
C PRO A 67 -2.70 12.31 -9.14
N LEU A 68 -2.99 11.03 -8.87
CA LEU A 68 -4.33 10.44 -9.00
C LEU A 68 -5.39 11.09 -8.08
N TYR A 69 -5.00 11.54 -6.89
CA TYR A 69 -5.92 12.11 -5.90
C TYR A 69 -5.44 13.46 -5.36
N LYS A 70 -4.57 14.17 -6.10
CA LYS A 70 -4.08 15.50 -5.71
C LYS A 70 -5.20 16.53 -5.61
N ASP A 71 -6.20 16.46 -6.49
CA ASP A 71 -7.38 17.34 -6.44
C ASP A 71 -8.18 17.16 -5.15
N GLN A 72 -8.05 15.99 -4.53
CA GLN A 72 -8.67 15.70 -3.25
C GLN A 72 -7.75 16.04 -2.07
N GLY A 73 -6.55 16.58 -2.31
CA GLY A 73 -5.57 16.91 -1.27
C GLY A 73 -4.75 15.73 -0.77
N ILE A 74 -4.56 14.71 -1.61
CA ILE A 74 -3.74 13.53 -1.30
C ILE A 74 -2.52 13.54 -2.21
N ASP A 75 -1.39 13.94 -1.65
CA ASP A 75 -0.13 14.06 -2.40
C ASP A 75 0.54 12.70 -2.66
N PHE A 76 0.34 11.74 -1.75
CA PHE A 76 0.95 10.42 -1.82
C PHE A 76 -0.12 9.33 -1.80
N PHE A 77 -0.05 8.39 -2.75
CA PHE A 77 -1.02 7.30 -2.88
C PHE A 77 -0.38 6.01 -3.40
N SER A 78 -0.90 4.86 -2.95
CA SER A 78 -0.45 3.54 -3.41
C SER A 78 -1.26 3.09 -4.62
N SER A 79 -0.59 2.93 -5.75
CA SER A 79 -1.20 2.45 -6.99
C SER A 79 -0.21 1.57 -7.75
N LYS A 80 -0.68 0.89 -8.79
CA LYS A 80 0.20 0.11 -9.67
C LYS A 80 1.12 1.07 -10.40
N VAL A 81 2.42 0.88 -10.26
CA VAL A 81 3.44 1.67 -10.95
C VAL A 81 4.31 0.77 -11.81
N GLU A 82 4.64 1.24 -13.00
CA GLU A 82 5.66 0.62 -13.84
C GLU A 82 7.03 1.14 -13.39
N LEU A 83 7.89 0.20 -13.03
CA LEU A 83 9.26 0.46 -12.62
C LEU A 83 10.19 0.34 -13.84
N GLY A 84 11.15 1.24 -13.93
CA GLY A 84 12.22 1.21 -14.92
C GLY A 84 13.55 1.73 -14.37
N PRO A 85 14.54 1.99 -15.25
CA PRO A 85 15.90 2.34 -14.84
C PRO A 85 16.02 3.58 -13.97
N ASN A 86 15.07 4.51 -14.08
CA ASN A 86 15.04 5.76 -13.32
C ASN A 86 14.02 5.74 -12.15
N GLY A 87 13.57 4.55 -11.73
CA GLY A 87 12.55 4.39 -10.70
C GLY A 87 11.15 4.27 -11.28
N VAL A 88 10.21 5.09 -10.80
CA VAL A 88 8.81 5.05 -11.25
C VAL A 88 8.69 5.75 -12.61
N GLU A 89 8.41 4.99 -13.66
CA GLU A 89 8.25 5.53 -15.02
C GLU A 89 6.80 5.87 -15.33
N LYS A 90 5.86 5.08 -14.81
CA LYS A 90 4.43 5.26 -15.09
C LYS A 90 3.57 4.92 -13.89
N ILE A 91 2.62 5.78 -13.58
CA ILE A 91 1.61 5.53 -12.55
C ILE A 91 0.32 5.13 -13.27
N HIS A 92 -0.19 3.94 -12.97
CA HIS A 92 -1.45 3.47 -13.52
C HIS A 92 -2.63 3.93 -12.66
N PRO A 93 -3.78 4.26 -13.27
CA PRO A 93 -4.99 4.56 -12.51
C PRO A 93 -5.46 3.32 -11.74
N VAL A 94 -6.20 3.56 -10.65
CA VAL A 94 -6.76 2.49 -9.81
C VAL A 94 -7.69 1.56 -10.62
N GLY A 95 -8.35 2.10 -11.65
CA GLY A 95 -9.26 1.38 -12.52
C GLY A 95 -10.71 1.51 -12.07
N SER A 96 -11.58 0.64 -12.58
CA SER A 96 -12.98 0.57 -12.17
C SER A 96 -13.08 -0.08 -10.80
N VAL A 97 -13.52 0.69 -9.81
CA VAL A 97 -13.78 0.23 -8.44
C VAL A 97 -15.27 -0.03 -8.27
N ASP A 98 -15.62 -1.00 -7.42
CA ASP A 98 -17.02 -1.24 -7.06
C ASP A 98 -17.50 -0.27 -5.96
N ALA A 99 -18.81 -0.22 -5.72
CA ALA A 99 -19.39 0.69 -4.72
C ALA A 99 -18.93 0.42 -3.27
N VAL A 100 -18.35 -0.75 -2.99
CA VAL A 100 -17.76 -1.06 -1.68
C VAL A 100 -16.33 -0.51 -1.62
N GLU A 101 -15.55 -0.71 -2.67
CA GLU A 101 -14.19 -0.19 -2.82
C GLU A 101 -14.15 1.35 -2.85
N GLU A 102 -15.14 2.00 -3.49
CA GLU A 102 -15.31 3.46 -3.47
C GLU A 102 -15.48 3.98 -2.04
N ARG A 103 -16.33 3.34 -1.23
CA ARG A 103 -16.53 3.72 0.17
C ARG A 103 -15.27 3.53 1.01
N LEU A 104 -14.49 2.48 0.74
CA LEU A 104 -13.20 2.25 1.40
C LEU A 104 -12.18 3.32 1.00
N LEU A 105 -12.15 3.72 -0.27
CA LEU A 105 -11.29 4.80 -0.74
C LEU A 105 -11.65 6.13 -0.07
N GLU A 106 -12.93 6.48 0.00
CA GLU A 106 -13.40 7.69 0.67
C GLU A 106 -13.00 7.73 2.16
N ALA A 107 -13.15 6.60 2.86
CA ALA A 107 -12.69 6.49 4.25
C ALA A 107 -11.17 6.66 4.36
N CYS A 108 -10.40 6.00 3.49
CA CYS A 108 -8.95 6.10 3.44
C CYS A 108 -8.46 7.51 3.15
N PHE A 109 -9.17 8.28 2.31
CA PHE A 109 -8.80 9.65 1.98
C PHE A 109 -8.77 10.58 3.20
N GLY A 110 -9.70 10.40 4.14
CA GLY A 110 -9.73 11.16 5.39
C GLY A 110 -8.49 10.94 6.26
N ASP A 111 -8.05 9.68 6.37
CA ASP A 111 -6.89 9.31 7.20
C ASP A 111 -5.56 9.56 6.51
N LEU A 112 -5.47 9.35 5.19
CA LEU A 112 -4.28 9.65 4.40
C LEU A 112 -3.91 11.13 4.49
N LYS A 113 -4.87 12.05 4.37
CA LYS A 113 -4.62 13.50 4.52
C LYS A 113 -3.99 13.84 5.87
N LYS A 114 -4.56 13.30 6.96
CA LYS A 114 -4.04 13.54 8.31
C LYS A 114 -2.63 12.99 8.48
N ASN A 115 -2.36 11.79 7.97
CA ASN A 115 -1.07 11.14 8.10
C ASN A 115 0.01 11.84 7.25
N ILE A 116 -0.31 12.24 6.03
CA ILE A 116 0.59 13.02 5.16
C ILE A 116 0.91 14.36 5.82
N ALA A 117 -0.10 15.12 6.25
CA ALA A 117 0.10 16.40 6.91
C ALA A 117 0.96 16.28 8.17
N LYS A 118 0.75 15.22 8.97
CA LYS A 118 1.58 14.92 10.14
C LYS A 118 3.04 14.66 9.77
N GLY A 119 3.30 13.91 8.71
CA GLY A 119 4.66 13.65 8.21
C GLY A 119 5.36 14.92 7.73
N VAL A 120 4.69 15.74 6.94
CA VAL A 120 5.21 17.02 6.43
C VAL A 120 5.49 17.99 7.58
N ALA A 121 4.55 18.15 8.52
CA ALA A 121 4.71 19.02 9.68
C ALA A 121 5.88 18.59 10.59
N PHE A 122 6.10 17.28 10.73
CA PHE A 122 7.22 16.74 11.51
C PHE A 122 8.57 17.14 10.92
N VAL A 123 8.75 17.02 9.59
CA VAL A 123 9.99 17.42 8.91
C VAL A 123 10.17 18.95 8.95
N ALA A 124 9.11 19.72 8.73
CA ALA A 124 9.16 21.18 8.81
C ALA A 124 9.55 21.69 10.21
N SER A 125 9.10 20.99 11.26
CA SER A 125 9.41 21.33 12.66
C SER A 125 10.77 20.80 13.12
N ASN A 126 11.35 19.83 12.41
CA ASN A 126 12.66 19.24 12.67
C ASN A 126 13.50 19.23 11.38
N PRO A 127 13.93 20.41 10.90
CA PRO A 127 14.74 20.47 9.70
C PRO A 127 16.01 19.62 9.90
N PRO A 128 16.41 18.82 8.88
CA PRO A 128 17.65 18.05 8.95
C PRO A 128 18.83 19.00 9.21
N LYS A 129 19.71 18.60 10.15
CA LYS A 129 20.96 19.32 10.44
C LYS A 129 21.92 19.30 9.26
#